data_AF-A0A928XC93-F1
#
_entry.id   AF-A0A928XC93-F1
#
_cell.length_a   1.000
_cell.length_b   1.000
_cell.length_c   1.000
_cell.angle_alpha   90.00
_cell.angle_beta   90.00
_cell.angle_gamma   90.00
#
_symmetry.space_group_name_H-M   'P 1'
#
loop_
_entity.id
_entity.type
_entity.pdbx_description
1 polymer ?
#
loop_
_entity_poly.entity_id
_entity_poly.type
_entity_poly.pdbx_seq_one_letter_code
_entity_poly.pdbx_strand_id
1 'polypeptide(L)'
;MSSRKAFEIGLKLLGVWFLANAIVETSRTFVQWYPHRTLFERMEYYMGGWRYFVKDYAVAFSELALGAVLVLFARRIARRWVRSDAGCCAACEYELKGLPEHGRCPECGKVY
;
A
#
# COMPACT_ATOMS: atom_id res chain seq x y z
N MET A 1 -7.63 -25.60 4.40
CA MET A 1 -7.36 -24.14 4.52
C MET A 1 -8.15 -23.43 3.43
N SER A 2 -9.05 -22.50 3.77
CA SER A 2 -9.91 -21.82 2.78
C SER A 2 -9.07 -20.98 1.81
N SER A 3 -9.33 -21.07 0.50
CA SER A 3 -8.66 -20.31 -0.57
C SER A 3 -8.63 -18.80 -0.29
N ARG A 4 -9.62 -18.29 0.45
CA ARG A 4 -9.73 -16.89 0.89
C ARG A 4 -8.62 -16.47 1.86
N LYS A 5 -8.27 -17.33 2.83
CA LYS A 5 -7.19 -17.06 3.79
C LYS A 5 -5.82 -17.08 3.10
N ALA A 6 -5.65 -17.95 2.10
CA ALA A 6 -4.42 -17.99 1.31
C ALA A 6 -4.21 -16.69 0.51
N PHE A 7 -5.27 -16.13 -0.08
CA PHE A 7 -5.21 -14.87 -0.80
C PHE A 7 -4.85 -13.68 0.10
N GLU A 8 -5.46 -13.58 1.30
CA GLU A 8 -5.15 -12.52 2.25
C GLU A 8 -3.70 -12.57 2.74
N ILE A 9 -3.20 -13.77 3.06
CA ILE A 9 -1.81 -13.98 3.47
C ILE A 9 -0.86 -13.63 2.32
N GLY A 10 -1.18 -14.06 1.09
CA GLY A 10 -0.39 -13.73 -0.09
C GLY A 10 -0.28 -12.22 -0.33
N LEU A 11 -1.37 -11.48 -0.19
CA LEU A 11 -1.38 -10.03 -0.40
C LEU A 11 -0.61 -9.28 0.70
N LYS A 12 -0.68 -9.74 1.96
CA LYS A 12 0.12 -9.21 3.07
C LYS A 12 1.62 -9.45 2.85
N LEU A 13 2.00 -10.67 2.46
CA LEU A 13 3.40 -11.02 2.18
C LEU A 13 3.95 -10.22 1.00
N LEU A 14 3.16 -10.05 -0.06
CA LEU A 14 3.53 -9.24 -1.21
C LEU A 14 3.77 -7.77 -0.80
N GLY A 15 2.87 -7.19 0.00
CA GLY A 15 3.01 -5.82 0.50
C GLY A 15 4.26 -5.64 1.37
N VAL A 16 4.55 -6.59 2.27
CA VAL A 16 5.77 -6.58 3.10
C VAL A 16 7.03 -6.71 2.24
N TRP A 17 7.01 -7.56 1.21
CA TRP A 17 8.13 -7.74 0.30
C TRP A 17 8.47 -6.45 -0.47
N PHE A 18 7.46 -5.76 -1.01
CA PHE A 18 7.68 -4.46 -1.67
C PHE A 18 8.27 -3.42 -0.72
N LEU A 19 7.77 -3.36 0.53
CA LEU A 19 8.27 -2.41 1.52
C LEU A 19 9.72 -2.69 1.89
N ALA A 20 10.07 -3.96 2.10
CA ALA A 20 11.43 -4.38 2.40
C ALA A 20 12.38 -4.10 1.23
N ASN A 21 11.94 -4.37 -0.01
CA ASN A 21 12.74 -4.11 -1.20
C ASN A 21 13.02 -2.61 -1.39
N ALA A 22 12.02 -1.75 -1.18
CA ALA A 22 12.18 -0.30 -1.24
C ALA A 22 13.19 0.21 -0.20
N ILE A 23 13.18 -0.34 1.03
CA ILE A 23 14.15 0.02 2.08
C ILE A 23 15.57 -0.39 1.68
N VAL A 24 15.75 -1.61 1.15
CA VAL A 24 17.05 -2.12 0.72
C VAL A 24 17.62 -1.29 -0.45
N GLU A 25 16.80 -0.93 -1.42
CA GLU A 25 17.26 -0.17 -2.58
C GLU A 25 17.55 1.30 -2.22
N THR A 26 16.73 1.90 -1.35
CA THR A 26 16.98 3.25 -0.81
C THR A 26 18.26 3.29 0.03
N SER A 27 18.55 2.23 0.79
CA SER A 27 19.77 2.16 1.59
C SER A 27 21.03 1.94 0.74
N ARG A 28 20.95 1.15 -0.34
CA ARG A 28 22.07 1.02 -1.31
C ARG A 28 22.41 2.35 -1.97
N THR A 29 21.39 3.04 -2.47
CA THR A 29 21.56 4.36 -3.10
C THR A 29 22.13 5.37 -2.10
N PHE A 30 21.63 5.38 -0.86
CA PHE A 30 22.16 6.24 0.20
C PHE A 30 23.64 5.96 0.52
N VAL A 31 24.03 4.70 0.63
CA VAL A 31 25.43 4.29 0.91
C VAL A 31 26.35 4.62 -0.27
N GLN A 32 25.93 4.39 -1.51
CA GLN A 32 26.70 4.78 -2.70
C GLN A 32 26.89 6.30 -2.80
N TRP A 33 25.90 7.06 -2.36
CA TRP A 33 25.93 8.52 -2.36
C TRP A 33 26.64 9.15 -1.15
N TYR A 34 27.05 8.36 -0.16
CA TYR A 34 27.84 8.81 1.00
C TYR A 34 29.31 8.38 0.89
N PRO A 35 30.11 8.88 -0.07
CA PRO A 35 31.55 8.77 0.03
C PRO A 35 32.07 9.74 1.11
N HIS A 36 33.17 9.34 1.75
CA HIS A 36 34.00 10.08 2.71
C HIS A 36 34.65 11.34 2.10
N ARG A 37 33.90 12.24 1.44
CA ARG A 37 34.46 13.46 0.83
C ARG A 37 34.36 14.67 1.76
N THR A 38 35.42 15.46 1.75
CA THR A 38 35.61 16.67 2.56
C THR A 38 34.52 17.72 2.28
N LEU A 39 34.24 18.61 3.25
CA LEU A 39 33.17 19.63 3.16
C LEU A 39 33.22 20.51 1.90
N PHE A 40 34.41 20.69 1.30
CA PHE A 40 34.62 21.58 0.15
C PHE A 40 34.09 20.99 -1.17
N GLU A 41 34.20 19.69 -1.41
CA GLU A 41 33.61 19.04 -2.60
C GLU A 41 32.07 18.95 -2.53
N ARG A 42 31.50 19.19 -1.34
CA ARG A 42 30.05 19.13 -1.09
C ARG A 42 29.31 20.34 -1.70
N MET A 43 29.93 21.51 -1.85
CA MET A 43 29.25 22.72 -2.36
C MET A 43 29.08 22.75 -3.89
N GLU A 44 30.09 22.39 -4.69
CA GLU A 44 29.95 22.32 -6.16
C GLU A 44 28.96 21.24 -6.59
N TYR A 45 28.92 20.15 -5.84
CA TYR A 45 28.00 19.04 -6.08
C TYR A 45 26.54 19.42 -5.76
N TYR A 46 26.29 20.32 -4.80
CA TYR A 46 24.93 20.76 -4.43
C TYR A 46 24.20 21.53 -5.55
N MET A 47 24.94 22.21 -6.43
CA MET A 47 24.32 22.95 -7.55
C MET A 47 24.17 22.13 -8.84
N GLY A 48 25.01 21.11 -9.08
CA GLY A 48 24.89 20.22 -10.25
C GLY A 48 24.13 18.90 -9.98
N GLY A 49 24.16 18.41 -8.74
CA GLY A 49 23.63 17.11 -8.32
C GLY A 49 22.11 17.08 -8.10
N TRP A 50 21.44 18.24 -8.07
CA TRP A 50 20.00 18.34 -7.78
C TRP A 50 19.15 17.50 -8.74
N ARG A 51 19.50 17.42 -10.03
CA ARG A 51 18.76 16.61 -11.02
C ARG A 51 18.86 15.11 -10.76
N TYR A 52 19.97 14.64 -10.20
CA TYR A 52 20.16 13.23 -9.86
C TYR A 52 19.47 12.91 -8.53
N PHE A 53 19.62 13.81 -7.55
CA PHE A 53 18.94 13.71 -6.26
C PHE A 53 17.41 13.65 -6.42
N VAL A 54 16.81 14.52 -7.23
CA VAL A 54 15.35 14.50 -7.45
C VAL A 54 14.89 13.21 -8.14
N LYS A 55 15.68 12.65 -9.07
CA LYS A 55 15.32 11.39 -9.74
C LYS A 55 15.34 10.20 -8.78
N ASP A 56 16.40 10.07 -8.00
CA ASP A 56 16.56 8.95 -7.07
C ASP A 56 15.48 8.98 -5.97
N TYR A 57 15.19 10.17 -5.44
CA TYR A 57 14.09 10.33 -4.48
C TYR A 57 12.72 10.12 -5.10
N ALA A 58 12.48 10.55 -6.34
CA ALA A 58 11.18 10.33 -7.00
C ALA A 58 10.87 8.83 -7.16
N VAL A 59 11.87 8.01 -7.49
CA VAL A 59 11.70 6.56 -7.56
C VAL A 59 11.35 6.00 -6.19
N ALA A 60 12.13 6.31 -5.15
CA ALA A 60 11.86 5.85 -3.78
C ALA A 60 10.47 6.27 -3.27
N PHE A 61 10.06 7.52 -3.53
CA PHE A 61 8.73 8.00 -3.18
C PHE A 61 7.61 7.27 -3.92
N SER A 62 7.80 6.97 -5.21
CA SER A 62 6.80 6.24 -6.00
C SER A 62 6.62 4.80 -5.52
N GLU A 63 7.69 4.12 -5.12
CA GLU A 63 7.61 2.77 -4.56
C GLU A 63 6.91 2.75 -3.19
N LEU A 64 7.24 3.70 -2.31
CA LEU A 64 6.55 3.86 -1.03
C LEU A 64 5.06 4.16 -1.22
N ALA A 65 4.73 5.04 -2.16
CA ALA A 65 3.34 5.39 -2.48
C ALA A 65 2.58 4.17 -3.02
N LEU A 66 3.16 3.41 -3.95
CA LEU A 66 2.56 2.19 -4.49
C LEU A 66 2.35 1.13 -3.39
N GLY A 67 3.36 0.90 -2.54
CA GLY A 67 3.26 -0.03 -1.41
C GLY A 67 2.15 0.38 -0.43
N ALA A 68 2.08 1.66 -0.07
CA ALA A 68 1.03 2.19 0.79
C ALA A 68 -0.37 2.03 0.17
N VAL A 69 -0.52 2.36 -1.12
CA VAL A 69 -1.79 2.21 -1.85
C VAL A 69 -2.23 0.75 -1.88
N LEU A 70 -1.33 -0.19 -2.19
CA LEU A 70 -1.63 -1.63 -2.19
C LEU A 70 -2.09 -2.13 -0.82
N VAL A 71 -1.40 -1.72 0.26
CA VAL A 71 -1.78 -2.10 1.63
C VAL A 71 -3.15 -1.51 2.01
N LEU A 72 -3.41 -0.25 1.70
CA LEU A 72 -4.71 0.39 2.00
C LEU A 72 -5.84 -0.23 1.17
N PHE A 73 -5.57 -0.54 -0.10
CA PHE A 73 -6.53 -1.19 -0.98
C PHE A 73 -6.84 -2.62 -0.52
N ALA A 74 -5.82 -3.38 -0.14
CA ALA A 74 -5.96 -4.70 0.50
C ALA A 74 -6.82 -4.62 1.77
N ARG A 75 -6.57 -3.65 2.65
CA ARG A 75 -7.36 -3.43 3.87
C ARG A 75 -8.80 -3.02 3.56
N ARG A 76 -9.02 -2.23 2.51
CA ARG A 76 -10.37 -1.81 2.09
C ARG A 76 -11.17 -3.00 1.56
N ILE A 77 -10.55 -3.84 0.74
CA ILE A 77 -11.13 -5.09 0.24
C ILE A 77 -11.41 -6.02 1.42
N ALA A 78 -10.42 -6.32 2.25
CA ALA A 78 -10.59 -7.21 3.41
C ALA A 78 -11.73 -6.73 4.33
N ARG A 79 -11.81 -5.43 4.65
CA ARG A 79 -12.92 -4.87 5.44
C ARG A 79 -14.28 -5.04 4.77
N ARG A 80 -14.36 -4.82 3.46
CA ARG A 80 -15.60 -5.01 2.70
C ARG A 80 -16.03 -6.47 2.70
N TRP A 81 -15.08 -7.40 2.70
CA TRP A 81 -15.32 -8.84 2.63
C TRP A 81 -15.68 -9.44 3.99
N VAL A 82 -15.02 -9.00 5.07
CA VAL A 82 -15.41 -9.35 6.44
C VAL A 82 -16.84 -8.88 6.73
N ARG A 83 -17.24 -7.72 6.21
CA ARG A 83 -18.60 -7.19 6.38
C ARG A 83 -19.65 -7.94 5.58
N SER A 84 -19.33 -8.44 4.39
CA SER A 84 -20.25 -9.30 3.64
C SER A 84 -20.45 -10.67 4.29
N ASP A 85 -19.43 -11.25 4.94
CA ASP A 85 -19.58 -12.49 5.73
C ASP A 85 -20.32 -12.25 7.07
N ALA A 86 -20.29 -11.03 7.60
CA ALA A 86 -20.94 -10.66 8.86
C ALA A 86 -22.44 -10.33 8.72
N GLY A 87 -23.03 -10.49 7.53
CA GLY A 87 -24.42 -10.11 7.30
C GLY A 87 -24.64 -8.60 7.30
N CYS A 88 -23.68 -7.81 6.79
CA CYS A 88 -23.83 -6.36 6.59
C CYS A 88 -23.76 -5.98 5.11
N CYS A 89 -24.47 -4.94 4.71
CA CYS A 89 -24.43 -4.42 3.35
C CYS A 89 -23.04 -3.88 3.01
N ALA A 90 -22.44 -4.38 1.92
CA ALA A 90 -21.10 -3.99 1.47
C ALA A 90 -20.99 -2.54 0.94
N ALA A 91 -22.08 -1.78 0.89
CA ALA A 91 -22.13 -0.42 0.36
C ALA A 91 -22.34 0.66 1.42
N CYS A 92 -23.31 0.47 2.32
CA CYS A 92 -23.64 1.43 3.38
C CYS A 92 -23.39 0.89 4.79
N GLU A 93 -22.92 -0.36 4.93
CA GLU A 93 -22.60 -0.97 6.22
C GLU A 93 -23.81 -1.29 7.11
N TYR A 94 -25.04 -1.16 6.60
CA TYR A 94 -26.27 -1.54 7.31
C TYR A 94 -26.30 -3.04 7.66
N GLU A 95 -26.75 -3.39 8.87
CA GLU A 95 -26.89 -4.77 9.31
C GLU A 95 -28.10 -5.44 8.65
N LEU A 96 -27.86 -6.54 7.93
CA LEU A 96 -28.85 -7.31 7.16
C LEU A 96 -29.37 -8.51 7.96
N LYS A 97 -29.11 -8.56 9.27
CA LYS A 97 -29.53 -9.65 10.12
C LYS A 97 -31.06 -9.72 10.17
N GLY A 98 -31.62 -10.86 9.79
CA GLY A 98 -33.08 -11.06 9.71
C GLY A 98 -33.72 -10.61 8.39
N LEU A 99 -32.94 -10.09 7.43
CA LEU A 99 -33.41 -9.88 6.06
C LEU A 99 -33.22 -11.15 5.21
N PRO A 100 -33.93 -11.27 4.06
CA PRO A 100 -33.76 -12.38 3.13
C PRO A 100 -32.31 -12.51 2.65
N GLU A 101 -31.86 -13.73 2.35
CA GLU A 101 -30.49 -14.01 1.88
C GLU A 101 -30.10 -13.21 0.64
N HIS A 102 -31.08 -12.85 -0.20
CA HIS A 102 -30.89 -12.03 -1.39
C HIS A 102 -31.94 -10.92 -1.43
N GLY A 103 -31.52 -9.67 -1.63
CA GLY A 103 -32.44 -8.53 -1.63
C GLY A 103 -31.79 -7.20 -1.93
N ARG A 104 -32.53 -6.10 -1.76
CA ARG A 104 -31.99 -4.73 -1.81
C ARG A 104 -31.89 -4.18 -0.40
N CYS A 105 -30.77 -3.54 -0.11
CA CYS A 105 -30.54 -2.93 1.19
C CYS A 105 -31.56 -1.81 1.42
N PRO A 106 -32.26 -1.75 2.56
CA PRO A 106 -33.29 -0.75 2.82
C PRO A 106 -32.72 0.67 2.90
N GLU A 107 -31.44 0.82 3.29
CA GLU A 107 -30.81 2.14 3.41
C GLU A 107 -30.25 2.67 2.09
N CYS A 108 -29.55 1.83 1.32
CA CYS A 108 -28.82 2.30 0.13
C CYS A 108 -29.40 1.80 -1.19
N GLY A 109 -30.42 0.95 -1.16
CA GLY A 109 -31.09 0.39 -2.35
C GLY A 109 -30.23 -0.56 -3.20
N LYS A 110 -28.95 -0.76 -2.86
CA LYS A 110 -28.07 -1.69 -3.59
C LYS A 110 -28.40 -3.14 -3.26
N VAL A 111 -28.23 -3.99 -4.26
CA VAL A 111 -28.35 -5.44 -4.10
C VAL A 111 -27.21 -5.93 -3.22
N TYR A 112 -27.54 -6.80 -2.26
CA TYR A 112 -26.60 -7.47 -1.38
C TYR A 112 -26.74 -8.99 -1.51
#